data_AF-X1QG45-F1
#
_entry.id   AF-X1QG45-F1
#
_cell.length_a   1.000
_cell.length_b   1.000
_cell.length_c   1.000
_cell.angle_alpha   90.00
_cell.angle_beta   90.00
_cell.angle_gamma   90.00
#
_symmetry.space_group_name_H-M   'P 1'
#
loop_
_entity.id
_entity.type
_entity.pdbx_description
1 polymer ?
#
loop_
_entity_poly.entity_id
_entity_poly.type
_entity_poly.pdbx_seq_one_letter_code
_entity_poly.pdbx_strand_id
1 'polypeptide(L)'
;TLTIISGTGVGETATITNYVSATDTFEFAALSGGSTPDATSRYVVTKMAGVAAAKNEIDTTDVLNAAVAAQKLFIVNGTIKKVLDFVNTKIITANIVSVGVPPVFGTVLQSNGAGTPTMIVDYITRVTAGGNCSVYGKRTSVATFGGGETITSITDNPATSPYPGAVEFTMTAADEVTPPHWYNYTVFGNNTDGLKKYGVMPVRAYEVCKYRGRIQLCRDPNYPHQWYQSRQLNPFDFLYVTVHDP
;
A
#
# COMPACT_ATOMS: atom_id res chain seq x y z
N THR A 1 18.43 -14.28 -12.84
CA THR A 1 19.87 -14.55 -12.99
C THR A 1 20.23 -15.77 -12.19
N LEU A 2 21.11 -16.61 -12.72
CA LEU A 2 21.65 -17.80 -12.05
C LEU A 2 23.11 -17.54 -11.69
N THR A 3 23.52 -18.03 -10.52
CA THR A 3 24.90 -17.95 -10.01
C THR A 3 25.38 -19.34 -9.61
N ILE A 4 26.61 -19.69 -9.97
CA ILE A 4 27.26 -20.94 -9.55
C ILE A 4 27.82 -20.77 -8.14
N ILE A 5 27.41 -21.64 -7.22
CA ILE A 5 27.81 -21.57 -5.81
C ILE A 5 28.79 -22.67 -5.39
N SER A 6 28.97 -23.71 -6.20
CA SER A 6 30.01 -24.74 -6.05
C SER A 6 30.29 -25.42 -7.40
N GLY A 7 31.46 -26.05 -7.53
CA GLY A 7 31.88 -26.80 -8.73
C GLY A 7 32.59 -25.93 -9.77
N THR A 8 32.56 -26.34 -11.04
CA THR A 8 33.16 -25.57 -12.14
C THR A 8 32.36 -24.29 -12.42
N GLY A 9 33.06 -23.15 -12.54
CA GLY A 9 32.47 -21.84 -12.82
C GLY A 9 31.93 -21.09 -11.59
N VAL A 10 32.36 -21.41 -10.36
CA VAL A 10 31.94 -20.71 -9.13
C VAL A 10 32.11 -19.19 -9.25
N GLY A 11 31.07 -18.46 -8.89
CA GLY A 11 31.01 -16.99 -8.97
C GLY A 11 30.62 -16.46 -10.36
N GLU A 12 30.63 -17.29 -11.39
CA GLU A 12 30.11 -16.89 -12.70
C GLU A 12 28.58 -16.87 -12.71
N THR A 13 28.02 -16.06 -13.62
CA THR A 13 26.58 -15.86 -13.74
C THR A 13 26.09 -16.17 -15.15
N ALA A 14 24.81 -16.52 -15.25
CA ALA A 14 24.09 -16.63 -16.52
C ALA A 14 22.70 -15.99 -16.43
N THR A 15 22.25 -15.40 -17.53
CA THR A 15 20.88 -14.91 -17.68
C THR A 15 20.01 -16.03 -18.22
N ILE A 16 19.04 -16.45 -17.43
CA ILE A 16 17.99 -17.40 -17.85
C ILE A 16 16.95 -16.60 -18.64
N THR A 17 16.76 -16.92 -19.91
CA THR A 17 15.78 -16.27 -20.80
C THR A 17 14.51 -17.10 -21.01
N ASN A 18 14.53 -18.38 -20.63
CA ASN A 18 13.49 -19.36 -20.92
C ASN A 18 12.71 -19.85 -19.68
N TYR A 19 12.60 -19.05 -18.61
CA TYR A 19 11.82 -19.46 -17.44
C TYR A 19 10.32 -19.25 -17.68
N VAL A 20 9.62 -20.29 -18.14
CA VAL A 20 8.21 -20.20 -18.52
C VAL A 20 7.28 -20.78 -17.46
N SER A 21 7.75 -21.71 -16.62
CA SER A 21 6.91 -22.33 -15.57
C SER A 21 7.70 -22.88 -14.36
N ALA A 22 6.99 -23.44 -13.36
CA ALA A 22 7.55 -23.90 -12.09
C ALA A 22 8.50 -25.12 -12.20
N THR A 23 8.47 -25.82 -13.33
CA THR A 23 9.33 -26.98 -13.63
C THR A 23 9.81 -26.85 -15.06
N ASP A 24 10.93 -26.17 -15.25
CA ASP A 24 11.49 -25.93 -16.58
C ASP A 24 12.99 -26.22 -16.60
N THR A 25 13.51 -26.61 -17.76
CA THR A 25 14.94 -26.81 -17.98
C THR A 25 15.58 -25.47 -18.30
N PHE A 26 16.55 -25.05 -17.50
CA PHE A 26 17.30 -23.82 -17.76
C PHE A 26 18.37 -24.08 -18.81
N GLU A 27 18.25 -23.45 -19.97
CA GLU A 27 19.29 -23.43 -21.00
C GLU A 27 20.13 -22.16 -20.83
N PHE A 28 21.45 -22.29 -20.87
CA PHE A 28 22.39 -21.16 -20.89
C PHE A 28 23.55 -21.47 -21.84
N ALA A 29 23.94 -20.50 -22.67
CA ALA A 29 24.92 -20.71 -23.74
C ALA A 29 26.37 -20.80 -23.24
N ALA A 30 26.75 -19.95 -22.28
CA ALA A 30 28.03 -19.95 -21.58
C ALA A 30 27.89 -19.15 -20.29
N LEU A 31 28.65 -19.52 -19.26
CA LEU A 31 28.77 -18.70 -18.05
C LEU A 31 29.59 -17.43 -18.34
N SER A 32 29.48 -16.42 -17.48
CA SER A 32 30.15 -15.11 -17.68
C SER A 32 31.67 -15.16 -17.82
N GLY A 33 32.34 -16.22 -17.36
CA GLY A 33 33.78 -16.46 -17.50
C GLY A 33 34.14 -17.51 -18.56
N GLY A 34 33.16 -18.02 -19.32
CA GLY A 34 33.36 -19.03 -20.35
C GLY A 34 33.45 -20.48 -19.84
N SER A 35 33.28 -20.70 -18.54
CA SER A 35 33.24 -22.05 -17.97
C SER A 35 32.00 -22.83 -18.41
N THR A 36 32.14 -24.16 -18.51
CA THR A 36 31.01 -25.08 -18.72
C THR A 36 30.71 -25.79 -17.40
N PRO A 37 29.51 -25.61 -16.81
CA PRO A 37 29.11 -26.35 -15.62
C PRO A 37 29.17 -27.85 -15.82
N ASP A 38 29.59 -28.57 -14.78
CA ASP A 38 29.72 -30.03 -14.79
C ASP A 38 28.73 -30.67 -13.80
N ALA A 39 28.81 -32.00 -13.64
CA ALA A 39 27.95 -32.76 -12.75
C ALA A 39 28.12 -32.41 -11.25
N THR A 40 29.15 -31.65 -10.88
CA THR A 40 29.40 -31.16 -9.52
C THR A 40 28.93 -29.71 -9.32
N SER A 41 28.60 -29.00 -10.41
CA SER A 41 28.12 -27.63 -10.34
C SER A 41 26.76 -27.54 -9.65
N ARG A 42 26.64 -26.62 -8.69
CA ARG A 42 25.36 -26.31 -8.02
C ARG A 42 24.99 -24.85 -8.28
N TYR A 43 23.69 -24.63 -8.48
CA TYR A 43 23.15 -23.37 -8.95
C TYR A 43 22.14 -22.81 -7.95
N VAL A 44 22.06 -21.49 -7.86
CA VAL A 44 20.95 -20.79 -7.23
C VAL A 44 20.26 -19.92 -8.27
N VAL A 45 18.93 -20.03 -8.33
CA VAL A 45 18.10 -19.14 -9.13
C VAL A 45 17.47 -18.13 -8.19
N THR A 46 17.86 -16.86 -8.34
CA THR A 46 17.23 -15.78 -7.57
C THR A 46 16.02 -15.28 -8.33
N LYS A 47 14.83 -15.54 -7.79
CA LYS A 47 13.57 -14.95 -8.24
C LYS A 47 13.40 -13.60 -7.54
N MET A 48 12.99 -12.57 -8.28
CA MET A 48 12.54 -11.32 -7.67
C MET A 48 11.37 -11.62 -6.73
N ALA A 49 11.50 -11.22 -5.46
CA ALA A 49 10.45 -11.41 -4.48
C ALA A 49 9.22 -10.58 -4.89
N GLY A 50 8.18 -11.27 -5.34
CA GLY A 50 6.89 -10.64 -5.62
C GLY A 50 6.15 -10.33 -4.33
N VAL A 51 5.21 -9.38 -4.39
CA VAL A 51 4.30 -9.11 -3.28
C VAL A 51 3.24 -10.21 -3.25
N ALA A 52 3.38 -11.17 -2.35
CA ALA A 52 2.53 -12.36 -2.30
C ALA A 52 1.03 -12.03 -2.25
N ALA A 53 0.66 -10.99 -1.52
CA ALA A 53 -0.72 -10.50 -1.41
C ALA A 53 -1.31 -9.96 -2.72
N ALA A 54 -0.49 -9.68 -3.74
CA ALA A 54 -0.94 -9.22 -5.06
C ALA A 54 -1.22 -10.36 -6.05
N LYS A 55 -0.95 -11.62 -5.66
CA LYS A 55 -1.12 -12.77 -6.55
C LYS A 55 -2.58 -12.95 -6.94
N ASN A 56 -2.86 -13.02 -8.25
CA ASN A 56 -4.19 -13.20 -8.84
C ASN A 56 -5.17 -12.04 -8.55
N GLU A 57 -4.67 -10.86 -8.16
CA GLU A 57 -5.49 -9.69 -7.80
C GLU A 57 -5.64 -8.68 -8.95
N ILE A 58 -5.07 -8.96 -10.12
CA ILE A 58 -5.14 -8.14 -11.34
C ILE A 58 -5.76 -8.98 -12.46
N ASP A 59 -6.70 -8.40 -13.18
CA ASP A 59 -7.31 -8.98 -14.37
C ASP A 59 -6.41 -8.69 -15.59
N THR A 60 -5.71 -9.72 -16.04
CA THR A 60 -4.82 -9.65 -17.20
C THR A 60 -5.57 -9.66 -18.54
N THR A 61 -6.90 -9.81 -18.53
CA THR A 61 -7.74 -9.72 -19.73
C THR A 61 -8.25 -8.30 -19.98
N ASP A 62 -8.04 -7.39 -19.03
CA ASP A 62 -8.49 -6.00 -19.08
C ASP A 62 -7.31 -5.01 -19.09
N VAL A 63 -7.57 -3.74 -19.42
CA VAL A 63 -6.55 -2.69 -19.48
C VAL A 63 -5.96 -2.45 -18.09
N LEU A 64 -4.63 -2.56 -17.98
CA LEU A 64 -3.88 -2.28 -16.75
C LEU A 64 -3.15 -0.94 -16.88
N ASN A 65 -3.39 -0.04 -15.93
CA ASN A 65 -2.67 1.23 -15.84
C ASN A 65 -2.21 1.48 -14.40
N ALA A 66 -1.06 2.13 -14.23
CA ALA A 66 -0.52 2.44 -12.93
C ALA A 66 0.25 3.76 -12.90
N ALA A 67 0.24 4.43 -11.76
CA ALA A 67 0.98 5.66 -11.53
C ALA A 67 1.65 5.64 -10.15
N VAL A 68 2.84 6.25 -10.07
CA VAL A 68 3.57 6.38 -8.81
C VAL A 68 3.30 7.75 -8.19
N ALA A 69 2.88 7.77 -6.93
CA ALA A 69 2.78 8.99 -6.13
C ALA A 69 2.98 8.66 -4.64
N ALA A 70 3.43 9.64 -3.85
CA ALA A 70 3.63 9.46 -2.40
C ALA A 70 4.40 8.18 -2.00
N GLN A 71 5.37 7.78 -2.84
CA GLN A 71 6.17 6.55 -2.70
C GLN A 71 5.33 5.25 -2.70
N LYS A 72 4.21 5.27 -3.42
CA LYS A 72 3.28 4.15 -3.62
C LYS A 72 3.00 4.00 -5.11
N LEU A 73 2.61 2.78 -5.51
CA LEU A 73 2.11 2.49 -6.85
C LEU A 73 0.58 2.35 -6.79
N PHE A 74 -0.13 3.24 -7.47
CA PHE A 74 -1.58 3.20 -7.62
C PHE A 74 -1.92 2.49 -8.92
N ILE A 75 -2.78 1.48 -8.86
CA ILE A 75 -3.08 0.60 -9.97
C ILE A 75 -4.57 0.62 -10.23
N VAL A 76 -4.96 0.77 -11.49
CA VAL A 76 -6.35 0.66 -11.95
C VAL A 76 -6.47 -0.32 -13.11
N ASN A 77 -7.50 -1.14 -13.04
CA ASN A 77 -7.77 -2.23 -13.96
C ASN A 77 -9.29 -2.52 -13.93
N GLY A 78 -10.05 -1.56 -14.47
CA GLY A 78 -11.52 -1.57 -14.45
C GLY A 78 -12.08 -1.38 -13.05
N THR A 79 -12.73 -2.40 -12.51
CA THR A 79 -13.26 -2.35 -11.12
C THR A 79 -12.16 -2.51 -10.08
N ILE A 80 -11.07 -3.18 -10.44
CA ILE A 80 -9.91 -3.43 -9.59
C ILE A 80 -9.12 -2.13 -9.46
N LYS A 81 -9.03 -1.64 -8.21
CA LYS A 81 -8.24 -0.47 -7.84
C LYS A 81 -7.39 -0.85 -6.63
N LYS A 82 -6.07 -0.77 -6.75
CA LYS A 82 -5.12 -1.27 -5.76
C LYS A 82 -4.03 -0.26 -5.46
N VAL A 83 -3.50 -0.32 -4.24
CA VAL A 83 -2.29 0.39 -3.84
C VAL A 83 -1.25 -0.64 -3.42
N LEU A 84 -0.06 -0.51 -3.99
CA LEU A 84 1.15 -1.12 -3.48
C LEU A 84 1.95 -0.05 -2.74
N ASP A 85 2.06 -0.23 -1.43
CA ASP A 85 2.63 0.72 -0.49
C ASP A 85 3.98 0.22 0.04
N PHE A 86 5.03 1.01 -0.14
CA PHE A 86 6.40 0.65 0.24
C PHE A 86 6.88 1.35 1.50
N VAL A 87 6.08 2.23 2.09
CA VAL A 87 6.57 3.19 3.10
C VAL A 87 5.85 3.03 4.42
N ASN A 88 4.55 2.84 4.36
CA ASN A 88 3.77 2.83 5.58
C ASN A 88 3.97 1.54 6.35
N THR A 89 4.06 1.68 7.66
CA THR A 89 3.83 0.60 8.61
C THR A 89 2.33 0.42 8.79
N LYS A 90 1.89 -0.82 9.00
CA LYS A 90 0.48 -1.15 9.24
C LYS A 90 0.28 -1.64 10.67
N ILE A 91 -0.68 -1.02 11.36
CA ILE A 91 -1.25 -1.55 12.61
C ILE A 91 -2.74 -1.89 12.39
N ILE A 92 -3.29 -2.74 13.25
CA ILE A 92 -4.68 -3.23 13.11
C ILE A 92 -5.40 -3.05 14.45
N THR A 93 -6.63 -2.55 14.40
CA THR A 93 -7.55 -2.47 15.55
C THR A 93 -8.90 -3.09 15.20
N ALA A 94 -9.61 -3.65 16.18
CA ALA A 94 -10.98 -4.13 16.02
C ALA A 94 -12.03 -3.00 16.09
N ASN A 95 -11.65 -1.82 16.60
CA ASN A 95 -12.51 -0.66 16.72
C ASN A 95 -11.68 0.64 16.67
N ILE A 96 -11.69 1.30 15.52
CA ILE A 96 -10.91 2.53 15.28
C ILE A 96 -11.49 3.79 15.94
N VAL A 97 -12.68 3.70 16.53
CA VAL A 97 -13.41 4.81 17.14
C VAL A 97 -13.84 4.49 18.56
N SER A 98 -12.97 3.87 19.38
CA SER A 98 -13.36 3.47 20.75
C SER A 98 -13.82 4.65 21.61
N VAL A 99 -13.30 5.86 21.33
CA VAL A 99 -13.73 7.13 21.95
C VAL A 99 -14.55 8.02 21.01
N GLY A 100 -15.06 7.48 19.91
CA GLY A 100 -15.95 8.17 18.97
C GLY A 100 -15.27 8.98 17.86
N VAL A 101 -13.95 9.10 17.85
CA VAL A 101 -13.19 9.87 16.83
C VAL A 101 -12.14 8.98 16.16
N PRO A 102 -12.20 8.76 14.84
CA PRO A 102 -11.14 8.08 14.10
C PRO A 102 -9.97 9.04 13.80
N PRO A 103 -8.75 8.54 13.59
CA PRO A 103 -7.68 9.38 13.05
C PRO A 103 -8.00 9.81 11.62
N VAL A 104 -7.42 10.95 11.22
CA VAL A 104 -7.46 11.45 9.85
C VAL A 104 -6.06 11.47 9.24
N PHE A 105 -5.97 11.77 7.95
CA PHE A 105 -4.68 11.99 7.30
C PHE A 105 -3.86 13.05 8.08
N GLY A 106 -2.63 12.70 8.44
CA GLY A 106 -1.73 13.57 9.19
C GLY A 106 -1.84 13.48 10.72
N THR A 107 -2.82 12.77 11.29
CA THR A 107 -2.89 12.55 12.74
C THR A 107 -1.62 11.86 13.22
N VAL A 108 -0.98 12.42 14.25
CA VAL A 108 0.17 11.80 14.90
C VAL A 108 -0.33 10.90 16.02
N LEU A 109 -0.09 9.61 15.90
CA LEU A 109 -0.46 8.59 16.87
C LEU A 109 0.75 8.19 17.72
N GLN A 110 0.49 7.84 18.97
CA GLN A 110 1.45 7.30 19.93
C GLN A 110 0.86 6.11 20.67
N SER A 111 1.70 5.13 20.95
CA SER A 111 1.35 4.01 21.82
C SER A 111 1.80 4.20 23.25
N ASN A 112 1.09 3.57 24.19
CA ASN A 112 1.53 3.38 25.58
C ASN A 112 2.57 2.26 25.76
N GLY A 113 3.03 1.66 24.66
CA GLY A 113 4.06 0.61 24.61
C GLY A 113 5.46 1.04 25.03
N ALA A 114 6.36 0.06 25.15
CA ALA A 114 7.75 0.29 25.49
C ALA A 114 8.44 1.16 24.45
N GLY A 115 9.10 2.25 24.89
CA GLY A 115 9.73 3.21 23.98
C GLY A 115 8.75 4.11 23.22
N THR A 116 7.45 4.07 23.57
CA THR A 116 6.38 4.96 23.09
C THR A 116 6.39 5.18 21.58
N PRO A 117 6.19 4.13 20.76
CA PRO A 117 6.28 4.24 19.32
C PRO A 117 5.26 5.24 18.77
N THR A 118 5.64 5.94 17.70
CA THR A 118 4.84 7.01 17.08
C THR A 118 4.77 6.85 15.56
N MET A 119 3.64 7.25 14.97
CA MET A 119 3.45 7.26 13.52
C MET A 119 2.56 8.41 13.06
N ILE A 120 2.73 8.84 11.81
CA ILE A 120 1.83 9.80 11.15
C ILE A 120 0.91 9.03 10.22
N VAL A 121 -0.40 9.15 10.42
CA VAL A 121 -1.43 8.44 9.65
C VAL A 121 -1.46 8.95 8.22
N ASP A 122 -1.47 8.01 7.27
CA ASP A 122 -1.59 8.28 5.83
C ASP A 122 -2.92 7.75 5.27
N TYR A 123 -3.34 6.55 5.71
CA TYR A 123 -4.59 5.95 5.25
C TYR A 123 -5.19 5.00 6.30
N ILE A 124 -6.51 4.98 6.41
CA ILE A 124 -7.23 3.97 7.19
C ILE A 124 -8.35 3.35 6.36
N THR A 125 -8.66 2.10 6.63
CA THR A 125 -9.66 1.33 5.88
C THR A 125 -11.11 1.54 6.36
N ARG A 126 -11.30 2.17 7.52
CA ARG A 126 -12.60 2.38 8.16
C ARG A 126 -12.57 3.58 9.12
N VAL A 127 -13.71 4.26 9.26
CA VAL A 127 -13.95 5.42 10.15
C VAL A 127 -15.09 5.20 11.14
N THR A 128 -15.67 4.00 11.19
CA THR A 128 -16.79 3.63 12.06
C THR A 128 -16.44 2.51 13.03
N ALA A 129 -17.28 2.35 14.06
CA ALA A 129 -17.13 1.31 15.06
C ALA A 129 -17.41 -0.09 14.48
N GLY A 130 -17.02 -1.12 15.24
CA GLY A 130 -17.48 -2.49 15.00
C GLY A 130 -16.90 -3.15 13.75
N GLY A 131 -15.59 -3.35 13.71
CA GLY A 131 -14.92 -4.12 12.67
C GLY A 131 -13.45 -3.79 12.53
N ASN A 132 -12.68 -4.74 11.99
CA ASN A 132 -11.24 -4.56 11.82
C ASN A 132 -10.94 -3.36 10.91
N CYS A 133 -10.04 -2.50 11.39
CA CYS A 133 -9.48 -1.38 10.64
C CYS A 133 -7.97 -1.56 10.57
N SER A 134 -7.44 -1.60 9.35
CA SER A 134 -6.02 -1.35 9.11
C SER A 134 -5.76 0.16 9.11
N VAL A 135 -4.75 0.57 9.88
CA VAL A 135 -4.19 1.92 9.90
C VAL A 135 -2.80 1.86 9.28
N TYR A 136 -2.61 2.63 8.23
CA TYR A 136 -1.35 2.77 7.52
C TYR A 136 -0.77 4.15 7.81
N GLY A 137 0.51 4.19 8.17
CA GLY A 137 1.20 5.45 8.37
C GLY A 137 2.71 5.29 8.45
N LYS A 138 3.40 6.43 8.34
CA LYS A 138 4.85 6.47 8.44
C LYS A 138 5.24 6.49 9.91
N ARG A 139 5.89 5.42 10.37
CA ARG A 139 6.50 5.40 11.70
C ARG A 139 7.59 6.46 11.81
N THR A 140 7.57 7.24 12.89
CA THR A 140 8.51 8.34 13.15
C THR A 140 9.46 8.03 14.30
N SER A 141 9.19 6.98 15.07
CA SER A 141 10.05 6.44 16.13
C SER A 141 10.85 5.22 15.66
N VAL A 142 11.86 4.82 16.44
CA VAL A 142 12.58 3.55 16.26
C VAL A 142 11.84 2.38 16.92
N ALA A 143 11.17 2.64 18.05
CA ALA A 143 10.34 1.64 18.74
C ALA A 143 9.22 1.11 17.82
N THR A 144 8.81 -0.14 18.04
CA THR A 144 7.77 -0.84 17.29
C THR A 144 6.45 -0.84 18.06
N PHE A 145 5.32 -0.70 17.38
CA PHE A 145 4.01 -0.93 17.99
C PHE A 145 3.80 -2.42 18.27
N GLY A 146 3.54 -2.74 19.54
CA GLY A 146 3.20 -4.08 20.01
C GLY A 146 1.70 -4.38 19.96
N GLY A 147 1.36 -5.65 19.83
CA GLY A 147 -0.02 -6.12 19.89
C GLY A 147 -0.69 -5.79 21.23
N GLY A 148 -1.96 -5.37 21.18
CA GLY A 148 -2.78 -5.05 22.35
C GLY A 148 -2.51 -3.69 22.99
N GLU A 149 -1.56 -2.92 22.46
CA GLU A 149 -1.26 -1.59 22.98
C GLU A 149 -2.41 -0.59 22.77
N THR A 150 -2.50 0.39 23.66
CA THR A 150 -3.44 1.50 23.51
C THR A 150 -2.76 2.63 22.75
N ILE A 151 -3.45 3.12 21.73
CA ILE A 151 -2.99 4.15 20.82
C ILE A 151 -3.81 5.41 21.06
N THR A 152 -3.14 6.54 21.23
CA THR A 152 -3.74 7.86 21.38
C THR A 152 -3.16 8.84 20.36
N SER A 153 -3.88 9.93 20.08
CA SER A 153 -3.29 11.05 19.34
C SER A 153 -2.36 11.88 20.23
N ILE A 154 -1.16 12.21 19.71
CA ILE A 154 -0.33 13.29 20.29
C ILE A 154 -0.96 14.65 19.97
N THR A 155 -1.44 14.78 18.73
CA THR A 155 -2.14 15.96 18.26
C THR A 155 -3.56 15.56 17.89
N ASP A 156 -4.53 16.11 18.62
CA ASP A 156 -5.94 15.94 18.30
C ASP A 156 -6.21 16.37 16.86
N ASN A 157 -7.23 15.75 16.27
CA ASN A 157 -7.68 16.18 14.97
C ASN A 157 -8.19 17.63 15.08
N PRO A 158 -7.76 18.53 14.18
CA PRO A 158 -8.11 19.95 14.27
C PRO A 158 -9.62 20.16 14.13
N ALA A 159 -10.13 21.29 14.61
CA ALA A 159 -11.55 21.62 14.52
C ALA A 159 -12.09 21.66 13.07
N THR A 160 -11.21 21.91 12.09
CA THR A 160 -11.52 21.91 10.65
C THR A 160 -11.52 20.50 10.03
N SER A 161 -11.16 19.48 10.79
CA SER A 161 -11.19 18.08 10.37
C SER A 161 -12.63 17.60 10.15
N PRO A 162 -12.86 16.68 9.19
CA PRO A 162 -14.13 15.96 9.11
C PRO A 162 -14.46 15.15 10.38
N TYR A 163 -13.47 14.89 11.24
CA TYR A 163 -13.61 14.22 12.54
C TYR A 163 -12.75 14.97 13.58
N PRO A 164 -13.27 16.02 14.22
CA PRO A 164 -12.50 16.79 15.21
C PRO A 164 -12.40 16.05 16.54
N GLY A 165 -11.32 16.29 17.29
CA GLY A 165 -11.13 15.79 18.66
C GLY A 165 -10.02 14.75 18.82
N ALA A 166 -9.88 14.27 20.06
CA ALA A 166 -8.88 13.29 20.45
C ALA A 166 -9.20 11.90 19.91
N VAL A 167 -8.17 11.20 19.44
CA VAL A 167 -8.25 9.84 18.92
C VAL A 167 -7.73 8.89 19.97
N GLU A 168 -8.44 7.79 20.19
CA GLU A 168 -7.99 6.67 20.99
C GLU A 168 -8.56 5.36 20.44
N PHE A 169 -7.74 4.31 20.46
CA PHE A 169 -8.15 2.93 20.17
C PHE A 169 -7.11 1.93 20.70
N THR A 170 -7.51 0.68 20.88
CA THR A 170 -6.59 -0.42 21.23
C THR A 170 -6.26 -1.24 19.99
N MET A 171 -4.99 -1.57 19.80
CA MET A 171 -4.58 -2.52 18.77
C MET A 171 -5.14 -3.91 19.03
N THR A 172 -5.31 -4.69 17.97
CA THR A 172 -5.48 -6.15 18.11
C THR A 172 -4.23 -6.76 18.72
N ALA A 173 -4.28 -8.03 19.12
CA ALA A 173 -3.13 -8.76 19.64
C ALA A 173 -1.98 -8.99 18.61
N ALA A 174 -2.09 -8.43 17.41
CA ALA A 174 -1.05 -8.49 16.38
C ALA A 174 -0.14 -7.26 16.45
N ASP A 175 1.16 -7.50 16.37
CA ASP A 175 2.19 -6.46 16.24
C ASP A 175 2.07 -5.69 14.91
N GLU A 176 2.79 -4.58 14.81
CA GLU A 176 2.94 -3.87 13.54
C GLU A 176 3.49 -4.76 12.42
N VAL A 177 3.09 -4.45 11.19
CA VAL A 177 3.59 -5.12 9.99
C VAL A 177 4.38 -4.13 9.15
N THR A 178 5.60 -4.50 8.77
CA THR A 178 6.47 -3.71 7.90
C THR A 178 6.02 -3.77 6.44
N PRO A 179 6.29 -2.72 5.63
CA PRO A 179 6.03 -2.75 4.19
C PRO A 179 6.82 -3.86 3.47
N PRO A 180 6.41 -4.25 2.24
CA PRO A 180 5.35 -3.65 1.44
C PRO A 180 3.93 -4.13 1.82
N HIS A 181 2.93 -3.33 1.45
CA HIS A 181 1.52 -3.65 1.64
C HIS A 181 0.73 -3.57 0.34
N TRP A 182 -0.20 -4.50 0.15
CA TRP A 182 -1.14 -4.54 -0.97
C TRP A 182 -2.56 -4.40 -0.43
N TYR A 183 -3.29 -3.37 -0.86
CA TYR A 183 -4.66 -3.12 -0.40
C TYR A 183 -5.53 -2.46 -1.47
N ASN A 184 -6.85 -2.48 -1.25
CA ASN A 184 -7.81 -1.82 -2.13
C ASN A 184 -7.62 -0.31 -2.08
N TYR A 185 -7.56 0.32 -3.25
CA TYR A 185 -7.54 1.77 -3.35
C TYR A 185 -8.97 2.31 -3.27
N THR A 186 -9.31 2.85 -2.11
CA THR A 186 -10.58 3.54 -1.85
C THR A 186 -10.29 4.92 -1.27
N VAL A 187 -11.33 5.74 -1.12
CA VAL A 187 -11.19 6.98 -0.34
C VAL A 187 -10.86 6.66 1.11
N PHE A 188 -10.35 7.64 1.84
CA PHE A 188 -9.98 7.52 3.25
C PHE A 188 -11.16 7.01 4.09
N GLY A 189 -10.94 5.96 4.89
CA GLY A 189 -12.00 5.32 5.69
C GLY A 189 -13.02 4.51 4.90
N ASN A 190 -12.83 4.36 3.58
CA ASN A 190 -13.72 3.66 2.64
C ASN A 190 -15.20 4.11 2.76
N ASN A 191 -15.45 5.38 3.11
CA ASN A 191 -16.79 5.94 3.33
C ASN A 191 -17.71 5.07 4.21
N THR A 192 -17.14 4.37 5.20
CA THR A 192 -17.89 3.43 6.05
C THR A 192 -18.93 4.11 6.95
N ASP A 193 -18.89 5.43 7.07
CA ASP A 193 -19.88 6.26 7.76
C ASP A 193 -21.07 6.68 6.86
N GLY A 194 -21.00 6.42 5.56
CA GLY A 194 -22.01 6.82 4.57
C GLY A 194 -22.04 8.32 4.24
N LEU A 195 -21.28 9.16 4.95
CA LEU A 195 -21.33 10.62 4.82
C LEU A 195 -20.43 11.15 3.69
N LYS A 196 -19.58 10.28 3.10
CA LYS A 196 -18.71 10.64 1.96
C LYS A 196 -17.81 11.84 2.24
N LYS A 197 -17.31 11.97 3.48
CA LYS A 197 -16.47 13.12 3.91
C LYS A 197 -15.15 13.26 3.15
N TYR A 198 -14.71 12.21 2.47
CA TYR A 198 -13.53 12.20 1.59
C TYR A 198 -13.90 12.01 0.11
N GLY A 199 -15.15 12.30 -0.24
CA GLY A 199 -15.66 12.19 -1.61
C GLY A 199 -15.92 10.75 -2.05
N VAL A 200 -15.98 10.55 -3.36
CA VAL A 200 -16.31 9.26 -3.98
C VAL A 200 -15.38 9.04 -5.17
N MET A 201 -14.86 7.83 -5.29
CA MET A 201 -14.10 7.37 -6.46
C MET A 201 -15.04 6.76 -7.51
N PRO A 202 -14.66 6.74 -8.80
CA PRO A 202 -15.45 6.06 -9.81
C PRO A 202 -15.53 4.56 -9.51
N VAL A 203 -16.65 3.95 -9.93
CA VAL A 203 -16.83 2.50 -9.81
C VAL A 203 -15.79 1.78 -10.66
N ARG A 204 -15.51 2.31 -11.87
CA ARG A 204 -14.48 1.80 -12.78
C ARG A 204 -13.48 2.89 -13.16
N ALA A 205 -12.20 2.54 -13.22
CA ALA A 205 -11.16 3.41 -13.76
C ALA A 205 -10.21 2.57 -14.62
N TYR A 206 -9.84 3.11 -15.78
CA TYR A 206 -8.91 2.46 -16.72
C TYR A 206 -7.63 3.26 -16.95
N GLU A 207 -7.59 4.48 -16.42
CA GLU A 207 -6.45 5.35 -16.53
C GLU A 207 -6.23 6.05 -15.18
N VAL A 208 -4.98 6.06 -14.76
CA VAL A 208 -4.51 6.73 -13.55
C VAL A 208 -3.26 7.51 -13.89
N CYS A 209 -3.17 8.75 -13.42
CA CYS A 209 -1.95 9.52 -13.55
C CYS A 209 -1.72 10.41 -12.32
N LYS A 210 -0.47 10.82 -12.14
CA LYS A 210 -0.11 11.86 -11.17
C LYS A 210 -0.03 13.19 -11.89
N TYR A 211 -0.87 14.14 -11.51
CA TYR A 211 -0.88 15.48 -12.08
C TYR A 211 -0.87 16.54 -10.98
N ARG A 212 0.17 17.39 -10.97
CA ARG A 212 0.34 18.50 -10.00
C ARG A 212 0.14 18.09 -8.53
N GLY A 213 0.73 16.95 -8.14
CA GLY A 213 0.63 16.44 -6.77
C GLY A 213 -0.73 15.82 -6.40
N ARG A 214 -1.57 15.53 -7.39
CA ARG A 214 -2.87 14.87 -7.24
C ARG A 214 -2.87 13.56 -8.02
N ILE A 215 -3.64 12.59 -7.56
CA ILE A 215 -4.00 11.43 -8.38
C ILE A 215 -5.23 11.81 -9.20
N GLN A 216 -5.19 11.49 -10.48
CA GLN A 216 -6.32 11.59 -11.39
C GLN A 216 -6.72 10.21 -11.88
N LEU A 217 -8.03 9.97 -11.94
CA LEU A 217 -8.65 8.76 -12.46
C LEU A 217 -9.65 9.16 -13.54
N CYS A 218 -9.70 8.39 -14.63
CA CYS A 218 -10.68 8.63 -15.69
C CYS A 218 -11.05 7.33 -16.43
N ARG A 219 -11.80 7.50 -17.52
CA ARG A 219 -12.33 6.45 -18.40
C ARG A 219 -13.36 5.52 -17.76
N ASP A 220 -14.15 5.97 -16.77
CA ASP A 220 -15.33 5.20 -16.36
C ASP A 220 -16.27 5.05 -17.58
N PRO A 221 -16.63 3.83 -18.04
CA PRO A 221 -17.47 3.65 -19.22
C PRO A 221 -18.85 4.31 -19.10
N ASN A 222 -19.35 4.48 -17.88
CA ASN A 222 -20.62 5.16 -17.64
C ASN A 222 -20.47 6.69 -17.71
N TYR A 223 -19.26 7.21 -17.48
CA TYR A 223 -18.95 8.64 -17.44
C TYR A 223 -17.59 8.93 -18.12
N PRO A 224 -17.46 8.67 -19.43
CA PRO A 224 -16.15 8.66 -20.11
C PRO A 224 -15.50 10.05 -20.20
N HIS A 225 -16.28 11.11 -20.03
CA HIS A 225 -15.83 12.51 -20.04
C HIS A 225 -15.47 13.03 -18.63
N GLN A 226 -15.73 12.25 -17.58
CA GLN A 226 -15.48 12.68 -16.20
C GLN A 226 -14.05 12.34 -15.77
N TRP A 227 -13.41 13.33 -15.16
CA TRP A 227 -12.13 13.20 -14.50
C TRP A 227 -12.35 13.29 -13.01
N TYR A 228 -11.79 12.34 -12.27
CA TYR A 228 -11.84 12.29 -10.81
C TYR A 228 -10.44 12.63 -10.29
N GLN A 229 -10.35 13.56 -9.37
CA GLN A 229 -9.09 14.13 -8.93
C GLN A 229 -9.06 14.18 -7.42
N SER A 230 -7.97 13.67 -6.86
CA SER A 230 -7.74 13.75 -5.43
C SER A 230 -7.40 15.19 -5.00
N ARG A 231 -7.53 15.47 -3.71
CA ARG A 231 -6.93 16.64 -3.07
C ARG A 231 -5.41 16.60 -3.28
N GLN A 232 -4.82 17.79 -3.34
CA GLN A 232 -3.36 17.92 -3.49
C GLN A 232 -2.67 17.30 -2.29
N LEU A 233 -1.66 16.46 -2.55
CA LEU A 233 -0.87 15.73 -1.55
C LEU A 233 -1.65 14.76 -0.66
N ASN A 234 -2.95 14.52 -0.92
CA ASN A 234 -3.73 13.48 -0.27
C ASN A 234 -4.41 12.62 -1.34
N PRO A 235 -3.81 11.47 -1.73
CA PRO A 235 -4.35 10.63 -2.79
C PRO A 235 -5.61 9.87 -2.39
N PHE A 236 -6.05 9.93 -1.13
CA PHE A 236 -7.23 9.22 -0.62
C PHE A 236 -8.44 10.13 -0.40
N ASP A 237 -8.32 11.42 -0.70
CA ASP A 237 -9.40 12.40 -0.58
C ASP A 237 -9.85 12.86 -1.96
N PHE A 238 -11.04 12.43 -2.39
CA PHE A 238 -11.69 12.81 -3.64
C PHE A 238 -12.87 13.75 -3.39
N LEU A 239 -12.93 14.42 -2.24
CA LEU A 239 -13.97 15.40 -1.97
C LEU A 239 -13.73 16.65 -2.82
N TYR A 240 -14.56 16.81 -3.85
CA TYR A 240 -14.67 18.02 -4.66
C TYR A 240 -15.44 19.10 -3.90
N VAL A 241 -14.87 19.63 -2.82
CA VAL A 241 -15.38 20.87 -2.23
C VAL A 241 -14.23 21.85 -2.17
N THR A 242 -14.32 22.86 -3.03
CA THR A 242 -13.55 24.10 -2.91
C THR A 242 -14.04 24.78 -1.64
N VAL A 243 -13.29 24.68 -0.55
CA VAL A 243 -13.37 25.72 0.49
C VAL A 243 -12.53 26.86 -0.05
N HIS A 244 -13.18 27.76 -0.78
CA HIS A 244 -12.62 29.09 -0.95
C HIS A 244 -12.89 29.78 0.39
N ASP A 245 -11.88 29.83 1.27
CA ASP A 245 -11.92 30.85 2.32
C ASP A 245 -12.02 32.21 1.60
N PRO A 246 -12.99 33.06 1.96
CA PRO A 246 -13.02 34.44 1.48
C PRO A 246 -11.81 35.23 1.98
#